data_AF-A0A521SE98-F1
#
_entry.id   AF-A0A521SE98-F1
#
_cell.length_a   1.000
_cell.length_b   1.000
_cell.length_c   1.000
_cell.angle_alpha   90.00
_cell.angle_beta   90.00
_cell.angle_gamma   90.00
#
_symmetry.space_group_name_H-M   'P 1'
#
loop_
_entity.id
_entity.type
_entity.pdbx_description
1 polymer ?
#
loop_
_entity_poly.entity_id
_entity_poly.type
_entity_poly.pdbx_seq_one_letter_code
_entity_poly.pdbx_strand_id
1 'polypeptide(L)'
;MARYGKAAQKSVKRAVSKYKRRKLHSGKARRVVRSRAQAIAIGLSMARKKGAKVPPPRVGAAKGFVYMNAIIAIIIALVLGGGVSVAANTSLPGDVLHPIKVQVNERVRVGLSVSAEAKAGTNGEIAVERLNEAERLAVDGRLDGQTRAQVETNFSDHAGRVQALIDDLEDADVRAAADIASNLETSLKAHEQVLAQLEADIDSQSEAAETAALRGRVGEEARAFERIRVDLEGRLKAQADVRAAAEGRIGAATNKIAEVRRYIAGVRARLSAEATARGEARLSAADTLLVEARARLAAGANGEAFQLASQAHRTAQDAQIMAASQLRLRIELRVGSGAATGTGPRANVNVNTNDNENDNENENENENENVNVNANANANANLNLNVNVNLP
;
A
#
# COMPACT_ATOMS: atom_id res chain seq x y z
N MET A 1 -55.64 42.48 3.62
CA MET A 1 -55.98 41.75 2.37
C MET A 1 -55.61 40.28 2.51
N ALA A 2 -56.44 39.34 2.02
CA ALA A 2 -56.10 37.91 2.06
C ALA A 2 -54.83 37.60 1.24
N ARG A 3 -53.92 36.77 1.78
CA ARG A 3 -52.64 36.35 1.15
C ARG A 3 -52.82 35.60 -0.18
N TYR A 4 -54.01 35.08 -0.46
CA TYR A 4 -54.36 34.38 -1.69
C TYR A 4 -55.69 34.90 -2.24
N GLY A 5 -55.78 35.15 -3.55
CA GLY A 5 -57.03 35.54 -4.20
C GLY A 5 -58.05 34.38 -4.27
N LYS A 6 -59.35 34.69 -4.40
CA LYS A 6 -60.44 33.69 -4.54
C LYS A 6 -60.18 32.68 -5.66
N ALA A 7 -59.60 33.13 -6.78
CA ALA A 7 -59.24 32.28 -7.91
C ALA A 7 -58.13 31.26 -7.57
N ALA A 8 -57.18 31.63 -6.71
CA ALA A 8 -56.13 30.72 -6.23
C ALA A 8 -56.71 29.67 -5.27
N GLN A 9 -57.59 30.08 -4.35
CA GLN A 9 -58.28 29.16 -3.45
C GLN A 9 -59.12 28.13 -4.22
N LYS A 10 -59.87 28.56 -5.26
CA LYS A 10 -60.64 27.67 -6.12
C LYS A 10 -59.77 26.67 -6.88
N SER A 11 -58.59 27.10 -7.34
CA SER A 11 -57.62 26.25 -8.06
C SER A 11 -57.01 25.19 -7.15
N VAL A 12 -56.63 25.56 -5.92
CA VAL A 12 -56.15 24.61 -4.90
C VAL A 12 -57.25 23.64 -4.49
N LYS A 13 -58.48 24.10 -4.25
CA LYS A 13 -59.62 23.23 -3.90
C LYS A 13 -59.88 22.19 -4.99
N ARG A 14 -59.83 22.58 -6.27
CA ARG A 14 -59.97 21.67 -7.41
C ARG A 14 -58.82 20.66 -7.50
N ALA A 15 -57.57 21.10 -7.30
CA ALA A 15 -56.42 20.20 -7.32
C ALA A 15 -56.48 19.16 -6.18
N VAL A 16 -56.81 19.60 -4.96
CA VAL A 16 -56.96 18.71 -3.79
C VAL A 16 -58.13 17.75 -3.98
N SER A 17 -59.26 18.19 -4.57
CA SER A 17 -60.39 17.30 -4.89
C SER A 17 -60.00 16.23 -5.92
N LYS A 18 -59.28 16.60 -6.99
CA LYS A 18 -58.74 15.64 -7.97
C LYS A 18 -57.75 14.67 -7.34
N TYR A 19 -56.91 15.15 -6.42
CA TYR A 19 -55.98 14.32 -5.65
C TYR A 19 -56.72 13.29 -4.78
N LYS A 20 -57.76 13.70 -4.02
CA LYS A 20 -58.57 12.78 -3.21
C LYS A 20 -59.24 11.68 -4.03
N ARG A 21 -59.57 11.97 -5.30
CA ARG A 21 -60.11 11.02 -6.27
C ARG A 21 -59.03 10.23 -7.04
N ARG A 22 -57.74 10.39 -6.70
CA ARG A 22 -56.56 9.83 -7.40
C ARG A 22 -56.47 10.17 -8.90
N LYS A 23 -57.06 11.29 -9.33
CA LYS A 23 -57.08 11.77 -10.72
C LYS A 23 -56.11 12.93 -11.01
N LEU A 24 -55.30 13.33 -10.02
CA LEU A 24 -54.32 14.40 -10.19
C LEU A 24 -52.96 13.82 -10.58
N HIS A 25 -52.38 14.36 -11.66
CA HIS A 25 -51.10 13.90 -12.21
C HIS A 25 -50.07 15.04 -12.23
N SER A 26 -48.78 14.70 -12.22
CA SER A 26 -47.65 15.63 -12.22
C SER A 26 -46.59 15.28 -13.27
N GLY A 27 -45.90 16.31 -13.77
CA GLY A 27 -44.78 16.19 -14.72
C GLY A 27 -45.16 15.72 -16.13
N LYS A 28 -44.15 15.62 -17.01
CA LYS A 28 -44.31 15.12 -18.39
C LYS A 28 -44.75 13.65 -18.43
N ALA A 29 -44.26 12.84 -17.49
CA ALA A 29 -44.59 11.42 -17.37
C ALA A 29 -45.97 11.12 -16.73
N ARG A 30 -46.81 12.14 -16.50
CA ARG A 30 -48.18 12.02 -15.95
C ARG A 30 -48.29 11.09 -14.72
N ARG A 31 -47.35 11.19 -13.78
CA ARG A 31 -47.37 10.36 -12.56
C ARG A 31 -48.48 10.81 -11.60
N VAL A 32 -49.22 9.87 -11.02
CA VAL A 32 -50.26 10.15 -10.02
C VAL A 32 -49.63 10.83 -8.81
N VAL A 33 -50.24 11.93 -8.35
CA VAL A 33 -49.75 12.72 -7.21
C VAL A 33 -49.99 11.95 -5.91
N ARG A 34 -48.92 11.72 -5.14
CA ARG A 34 -48.95 10.89 -3.93
C ARG A 34 -49.10 11.67 -2.63
N SER A 35 -48.89 13.00 -2.64
CA SER A 35 -48.99 13.81 -1.41
C SER A 35 -49.93 15.00 -1.56
N ARG A 36 -50.65 15.31 -0.48
CA ARG A 36 -51.55 16.47 -0.40
C ARG A 36 -50.79 17.79 -0.56
N ALA A 37 -49.57 17.87 -0.01
CA ALA A 37 -48.69 19.04 -0.17
C ALA A 37 -48.36 19.30 -1.65
N GLN A 38 -48.03 18.25 -2.40
CA GLN A 38 -47.78 18.34 -3.84
C GLN A 38 -49.05 18.75 -4.61
N ALA A 39 -50.23 18.26 -4.22
CA ALA A 39 -51.50 18.69 -4.80
C ALA A 39 -51.79 20.18 -4.58
N ILE A 40 -51.47 20.72 -3.40
CA ILE A 40 -51.57 22.15 -3.09
C ILE A 40 -50.57 22.96 -3.93
N ALA A 41 -49.33 22.50 -4.04
CA ALA A 41 -48.30 23.16 -4.86
C ALA A 41 -48.70 23.21 -6.35
N ILE A 42 -49.25 22.13 -6.89
CA ILE A 42 -49.78 22.08 -8.27
C ILE A 42 -50.98 23.03 -8.42
N GLY A 43 -51.89 23.07 -7.43
CA GLY A 43 -53.01 24.01 -7.38
C GLY A 43 -52.59 25.48 -7.41
N LEU A 44 -51.55 25.83 -6.63
CA LEU A 44 -50.97 27.17 -6.59
C LEU A 44 -50.22 27.51 -7.90
N SER A 45 -49.52 26.54 -8.49
CA SER A 45 -48.86 26.71 -9.79
C SER A 45 -49.86 26.96 -10.94
N MET A 46 -50.96 26.21 -10.98
CA MET A 46 -52.07 26.45 -11.92
C MET A 46 -52.71 27.83 -11.71
N ALA A 47 -52.82 28.28 -10.45
CA ALA A 47 -53.31 29.61 -10.12
C ALA A 47 -52.36 30.70 -10.67
N ARG A 48 -51.03 30.54 -10.54
CA ARG A 48 -50.03 31.45 -11.16
C ARG A 48 -50.20 31.53 -12.67
N LYS A 49 -50.29 30.38 -13.34
CA LYS A 49 -50.45 30.32 -14.80
C LYS A 49 -51.71 31.04 -15.28
N LYS A 50 -52.75 31.10 -14.44
CA LYS A 50 -54.01 31.80 -14.72
C LYS A 50 -54.04 33.26 -14.24
N GLY A 51 -52.90 33.83 -13.84
CA GLY A 51 -52.81 35.21 -13.37
C GLY A 51 -53.49 35.47 -12.01
N ALA A 52 -53.81 34.43 -11.24
CA ALA A 52 -54.43 34.61 -9.94
C ALA A 52 -53.39 35.09 -8.90
N LYS A 53 -53.81 36.01 -8.02
CA LYS A 53 -52.97 36.55 -6.94
C LYS A 53 -52.48 35.45 -5.99
N VAL A 54 -51.18 35.14 -6.05
CA VAL A 54 -50.47 34.22 -5.15
C VAL A 54 -49.05 34.72 -4.85
N PRO A 55 -48.45 34.34 -3.70
CA PRO A 55 -47.08 34.73 -3.35
C PRO A 55 -46.02 34.17 -4.33
N PRO A 56 -44.92 34.92 -4.56
CA PRO A 56 -43.80 34.47 -5.40
C PRO A 56 -43.16 33.20 -4.81
N PRO A 57 -42.63 32.28 -5.64
CA PRO A 57 -41.87 31.13 -5.15
C PRO A 57 -40.58 31.61 -4.45
N ARG A 58 -40.19 30.93 -3.37
CA ARG A 58 -38.90 31.18 -2.70
C ARG A 58 -37.77 30.75 -3.65
N VAL A 59 -37.07 31.72 -4.22
CA VAL A 59 -35.87 31.51 -5.07
C VAL A 59 -34.68 31.31 -4.13
N GLY A 60 -34.19 30.07 -4.01
CA GLY A 60 -33.05 29.79 -3.12
C GLY A 60 -32.35 28.43 -3.28
N ALA A 61 -32.61 27.64 -4.33
CA ALA A 61 -32.08 26.27 -4.39
C ALA A 61 -31.54 25.82 -5.77
N ALA A 62 -31.32 26.73 -6.72
CA ALA A 62 -30.82 26.37 -8.06
C ALA A 62 -29.39 26.84 -8.35
N LYS A 63 -28.86 27.83 -7.62
CA LYS A 63 -27.49 28.33 -7.84
C LYS A 63 -26.42 27.56 -7.06
N GLY A 64 -26.76 26.95 -5.91
CA GLY A 64 -25.81 26.16 -5.10
C GLY A 64 -25.32 24.87 -5.78
N PHE A 65 -26.14 24.24 -6.62
CA PHE A 65 -25.78 22.99 -7.32
C PHE A 65 -24.73 23.23 -8.43
N VAL A 66 -24.77 24.38 -9.10
CA VAL A 66 -23.81 24.72 -10.16
C VAL A 66 -22.44 25.06 -9.57
N TYR A 67 -22.40 25.83 -8.47
CA TYR A 67 -21.14 26.11 -7.78
C TYR A 67 -20.55 24.87 -7.12
N MET A 68 -21.37 23.96 -6.59
CA MET A 68 -20.87 22.70 -6.00
C MET A 68 -20.28 21.77 -7.06
N ASN A 69 -20.91 21.65 -8.24
CA ASN A 69 -20.33 20.89 -9.36
C ASN A 69 -19.10 21.57 -9.97
N ALA A 70 -19.04 22.91 -9.98
CA ALA A 70 -17.87 23.64 -10.44
C ALA A 70 -16.69 23.50 -9.46
N ILE A 71 -16.93 23.49 -8.14
CA ILE A 71 -15.91 23.23 -7.12
C ILE A 71 -15.43 21.78 -7.22
N ILE A 72 -16.33 20.81 -7.39
CA ILE A 72 -15.96 19.41 -7.64
C ILE A 72 -15.15 19.27 -8.93
N ALA A 73 -15.53 19.98 -10.01
CA ALA A 73 -14.77 19.98 -11.27
C ALA A 73 -13.41 20.66 -11.14
N ILE A 74 -13.27 21.69 -10.30
CA ILE A 74 -11.99 22.36 -10.02
C ILE A 74 -11.10 21.49 -9.12
N ILE A 75 -11.67 20.80 -8.14
CA ILE A 75 -10.94 19.80 -7.33
C ILE A 75 -10.49 18.65 -8.21
N ILE A 76 -11.36 18.13 -9.08
CA ILE A 76 -11.02 17.11 -10.06
C ILE A 76 -9.97 17.63 -11.04
N ALA A 77 -10.04 18.88 -11.50
CA ALA A 77 -9.04 19.48 -12.39
C ALA A 77 -7.70 19.74 -11.70
N LEU A 78 -7.69 20.06 -10.39
CA LEU A 78 -6.48 20.20 -9.57
C LEU A 78 -5.86 18.84 -9.23
N VAL A 79 -6.68 17.81 -9.04
CA VAL A 79 -6.27 16.41 -8.90
C VAL A 79 -5.74 15.85 -10.23
N LEU A 80 -6.37 16.20 -11.36
CA LEU A 80 -5.92 15.86 -12.71
C LEU A 80 -4.72 16.70 -13.17
N GLY A 81 -4.44 17.83 -12.53
CA GLY A 81 -3.24 18.65 -12.74
C GLY A 81 -1.93 17.99 -12.28
N GLY A 82 -1.99 16.77 -11.72
CA GLY A 82 -0.85 15.91 -11.42
C GLY A 82 0.00 16.33 -10.22
N GLY A 83 0.14 17.62 -9.92
CA GLY A 83 1.06 18.12 -8.89
C GLY A 83 0.68 17.72 -7.45
N VAL A 84 -0.59 17.89 -7.07
CA VAL A 84 -1.04 17.65 -5.67
C VAL A 84 -1.11 16.16 -5.36
N SER A 85 -1.53 15.32 -6.32
CA SER A 85 -1.59 13.86 -6.13
C SER A 85 -0.20 13.22 -6.04
N VAL A 86 0.78 13.74 -6.79
CA VAL A 86 2.16 13.25 -6.74
C VAL A 86 2.83 13.65 -5.43
N ALA A 87 2.67 14.90 -4.98
CA ALA A 87 3.21 15.35 -3.68
C ALA A 87 2.54 14.66 -2.48
N ALA A 88 1.25 14.33 -2.58
CA ALA A 88 0.56 13.56 -1.55
C ALA A 88 1.13 12.13 -1.42
N ASN A 89 1.66 11.54 -2.48
CA ASN A 89 2.16 10.16 -2.43
C ASN A 89 3.39 10.01 -1.52
N THR A 90 4.19 11.06 -1.40
CA THR A 90 5.39 11.10 -0.53
C THR A 90 5.11 11.66 0.86
N SER A 91 3.89 12.14 1.14
CA SER A 91 3.54 12.71 2.43
C SER A 91 3.43 11.64 3.52
N LEU A 92 3.80 12.02 4.75
CA LEU A 92 3.75 11.18 5.95
C LEU A 92 2.53 11.51 6.80
N PRO A 93 2.09 10.59 7.67
CA PRO A 93 1.10 10.89 8.71
C PRO A 93 1.46 12.18 9.48
N GLY A 94 0.46 13.05 9.63
CA GLY A 94 0.64 14.41 10.19
C GLY A 94 0.85 15.51 9.13
N ASP A 95 1.29 15.17 7.91
CA ASP A 95 1.45 16.15 6.83
C ASP A 95 0.10 16.58 6.25
N VAL A 96 0.02 17.83 5.76
CA VAL A 96 -1.21 18.45 5.22
C VAL A 96 -1.82 17.65 4.07
N LEU A 97 -0.99 17.02 3.22
CA LEU A 97 -1.44 16.29 2.03
C LEU A 97 -1.69 14.79 2.29
N HIS A 98 -1.36 14.28 3.47
CA HIS A 98 -1.55 12.86 3.79
C HIS A 98 -3.00 12.38 3.68
N PRO A 99 -4.03 13.17 4.06
CA PRO A 99 -5.41 12.77 3.82
C PRO A 99 -5.74 12.51 2.34
N ILE A 100 -5.07 13.18 1.40
CA ILE A 100 -5.26 12.95 -0.04
C ILE A 100 -4.67 11.60 -0.45
N LYS A 101 -3.53 11.21 0.14
CA LYS A 101 -2.91 9.90 -0.09
C LYS A 101 -3.89 8.77 0.28
N VAL A 102 -4.41 8.82 1.52
CA VAL A 102 -5.26 7.76 2.07
C VAL A 102 -6.69 7.78 1.51
N GLN A 103 -7.30 8.96 1.40
CA GLN A 103 -8.72 9.05 1.03
C GLN A 103 -8.98 9.06 -0.48
N VAL A 104 -7.96 9.39 -1.29
CA VAL A 104 -8.11 9.50 -2.74
C VAL A 104 -7.20 8.52 -3.45
N ASN A 105 -5.88 8.70 -3.36
CA ASN A 105 -4.94 7.94 -4.20
C ASN A 105 -5.03 6.44 -3.95
N GLU A 106 -5.02 6.02 -2.68
CA GLU A 106 -5.10 4.60 -2.30
C GLU A 106 -6.45 3.97 -2.65
N ARG A 107 -7.56 4.71 -2.47
CA ARG A 107 -8.89 4.21 -2.85
C ARG A 107 -9.01 4.00 -4.35
N VAL A 108 -8.38 4.87 -5.14
CA VAL A 108 -8.30 4.70 -6.60
C VAL A 108 -7.46 3.48 -6.95
N ARG A 109 -6.28 3.29 -6.33
CA ARG A 109 -5.44 2.09 -6.54
C ARG A 109 -6.22 0.79 -6.25
N VAL A 110 -6.89 0.72 -5.11
CA VAL A 110 -7.70 -0.44 -4.73
C VAL A 110 -8.91 -0.59 -5.66
N GLY A 111 -9.57 0.51 -6.04
CA GLY A 111 -10.73 0.49 -6.93
C GLY A 111 -10.43 0.03 -8.37
N LEU A 112 -9.19 0.22 -8.83
CA LEU A 112 -8.71 -0.27 -10.13
C LEU A 112 -8.27 -1.74 -10.09
N SER A 113 -8.09 -2.31 -8.90
CA SER A 113 -7.74 -3.72 -8.74
C SER A 113 -8.98 -4.59 -8.91
N VAL A 114 -9.02 -5.40 -9.98
CA VAL A 114 -10.22 -6.13 -10.38
C VAL A 114 -10.39 -7.45 -9.62
N SER A 115 -9.36 -8.31 -9.62
CA SER A 115 -9.41 -9.63 -8.99
C SER A 115 -9.22 -9.57 -7.47
N ALA A 116 -9.68 -10.60 -6.75
CA ALA A 116 -9.44 -10.74 -5.32
C ALA A 116 -7.93 -10.76 -5.01
N GLU A 117 -7.16 -11.50 -5.82
CA GLU A 117 -5.69 -11.53 -5.75
C GLU A 117 -5.07 -10.13 -5.93
N ALA A 118 -5.47 -9.37 -6.96
CA ALA A 118 -4.93 -8.03 -7.21
C ALA A 118 -5.29 -7.04 -6.09
N LYS A 119 -6.51 -7.17 -5.54
CA LYS A 119 -6.94 -6.38 -4.38
C LYS A 119 -6.13 -6.72 -3.14
N ALA A 120 -5.84 -8.01 -2.92
CA ALA A 120 -5.06 -8.46 -1.78
C ALA A 120 -3.62 -7.94 -1.89
N GLY A 121 -3.02 -8.06 -3.08
CA GLY A 121 -1.71 -7.48 -3.38
C GLY A 121 -1.66 -5.97 -3.09
N THR A 122 -2.63 -5.20 -3.63
CA THR A 122 -2.67 -3.74 -3.43
C THR A 122 -2.88 -3.36 -1.95
N ASN A 123 -3.73 -4.07 -1.21
CA ASN A 123 -3.87 -3.79 0.23
C ASN A 123 -2.60 -4.16 1.00
N GLY A 124 -1.92 -5.26 0.64
CA GLY A 124 -0.63 -5.64 1.22
C GLY A 124 0.45 -4.59 0.97
N GLU A 125 0.53 -4.05 -0.25
CA GLU A 125 1.42 -2.94 -0.58
C GLU A 125 1.15 -1.71 0.29
N ILE A 126 -0.12 -1.32 0.46
CA ILE A 126 -0.47 -0.16 1.29
C ILE A 126 -0.15 -0.39 2.77
N ALA A 127 -0.35 -1.62 3.27
CA ALA A 127 0.06 -2.00 4.63
C ALA A 127 1.57 -1.83 4.82
N VAL A 128 2.38 -2.36 3.89
CA VAL A 128 3.84 -2.19 3.89
C VAL A 128 4.24 -0.72 3.76
N GLU A 129 3.53 0.08 2.96
CA GLU A 129 3.74 1.53 2.90
C GLU A 129 3.54 2.23 4.24
N ARG A 130 2.56 1.80 5.07
CA ARG A 130 2.40 2.36 6.43
C ARG A 130 3.62 2.10 7.29
N LEU A 131 4.23 0.92 7.18
CA LEU A 131 5.45 0.58 7.94
C LEU A 131 6.63 1.42 7.47
N ASN A 132 6.77 1.62 6.16
CA ASN A 132 7.78 2.49 5.58
C ASN A 132 7.65 3.95 6.08
N GLU A 133 6.42 4.46 6.17
CA GLU A 133 6.14 5.79 6.73
C GLU A 133 6.49 5.86 8.22
N ALA A 134 6.17 4.81 8.97
CA ALA A 134 6.46 4.75 10.39
C ALA A 134 7.96 4.73 10.68
N GLU A 135 8.73 3.96 9.91
CA GLU A 135 10.18 3.93 9.99
C GLU A 135 10.79 5.31 9.69
N ARG A 136 10.25 6.03 8.70
CA ARG A 136 10.64 7.42 8.40
C ARG A 136 10.35 8.36 9.55
N LEU A 137 9.14 8.27 10.10
CA LEU A 137 8.73 9.07 11.24
C LEU A 137 9.59 8.76 12.48
N ALA A 138 10.01 7.51 12.66
CA ALA A 138 10.91 7.12 13.74
C ALA A 138 12.31 7.74 13.55
N VAL A 139 12.88 7.68 12.33
CA VAL A 139 14.16 8.34 12.00
C VAL A 139 14.07 9.86 12.20
N ASP A 140 12.94 10.47 11.83
CA ASP A 140 12.72 11.91 11.96
C ASP A 140 12.41 12.35 13.42
N GLY A 141 12.30 11.43 14.38
CA GLY A 141 11.85 11.74 15.75
C GLY A 141 10.42 12.25 15.83
N ARG A 142 9.59 11.93 14.82
CA ARG A 142 8.19 12.39 14.66
C ARG A 142 7.16 11.28 14.95
N LEU A 143 7.59 10.06 15.26
CA LEU A 143 6.69 8.96 15.61
C LEU A 143 6.22 9.08 17.06
N ASP A 144 5.28 10.00 17.31
CA ASP A 144 4.60 10.11 18.60
C ASP A 144 3.46 9.09 18.75
N GLY A 145 2.90 8.97 19.96
CA GLY A 145 1.85 7.99 20.24
C GLY A 145 0.56 8.19 19.43
N GLN A 146 0.23 9.42 19.03
CA GLN A 146 -0.94 9.69 18.17
C GLN A 146 -0.67 9.21 16.73
N THR A 147 0.51 9.53 16.22
CA THR A 147 0.94 9.22 14.86
C THR A 147 1.15 7.72 14.71
N ARG A 148 1.79 7.07 15.70
CA ARG A 148 1.89 5.61 15.82
C ARG A 148 0.51 4.96 15.79
N ALA A 149 -0.43 5.41 16.61
CA ALA A 149 -1.78 4.83 16.64
C ALA A 149 -2.52 4.97 15.29
N GLN A 150 -2.31 6.09 14.59
CA GLN A 150 -2.86 6.29 13.24
C GLN A 150 -2.24 5.32 12.23
N VAL A 151 -0.91 5.15 12.25
CA VAL A 151 -0.19 4.18 11.42
C VAL A 151 -0.70 2.76 11.70
N GLU A 152 -0.76 2.35 12.97
CA GLU A 152 -1.20 1.01 13.38
C GLU A 152 -2.62 0.71 12.93
N THR A 153 -3.52 1.68 13.07
CA THR A 153 -4.92 1.52 12.64
C THR A 153 -4.99 1.29 11.13
N ASN A 154 -4.34 2.15 10.33
CA ASN A 154 -4.35 2.02 8.88
C ASN A 154 -3.65 0.74 8.42
N PHE A 155 -2.52 0.39 9.05
CA PHE A 155 -1.79 -0.84 8.79
C PHE A 155 -2.66 -2.06 9.06
N SER A 156 -3.28 -2.14 10.23
CA SER A 156 -4.11 -3.27 10.65
C SER A 156 -5.37 -3.40 9.80
N ASP A 157 -5.97 -2.27 9.40
CA ASP A 157 -7.12 -2.26 8.48
C ASP A 157 -6.77 -2.88 7.12
N HIS A 158 -5.61 -2.54 6.57
CA HIS A 158 -5.17 -3.11 5.31
C HIS A 158 -4.75 -4.57 5.45
N ALA A 159 -4.03 -4.94 6.51
CA ALA A 159 -3.68 -6.33 6.81
C ALA A 159 -4.93 -7.21 6.98
N GLY A 160 -5.93 -6.76 7.73
CA GLY A 160 -7.20 -7.45 7.90
C GLY A 160 -7.99 -7.61 6.59
N ARG A 161 -7.91 -6.64 5.67
CA ARG A 161 -8.49 -6.80 4.31
C ARG A 161 -7.74 -7.84 3.49
N VAL A 162 -6.42 -7.93 3.61
CA VAL A 162 -5.65 -8.99 2.94
C VAL A 162 -6.06 -10.34 3.48
N GLN A 163 -6.21 -10.49 4.80
CA GLN A 163 -6.69 -11.73 5.41
C GLN A 163 -8.08 -12.13 4.87
N ALA A 164 -9.05 -11.21 4.86
CA ALA A 164 -10.38 -11.51 4.32
C ALA A 164 -10.36 -11.90 2.83
N LEU A 165 -9.47 -11.29 2.04
CA LEU A 165 -9.30 -11.64 0.62
C LEU A 165 -8.57 -12.98 0.43
N ILE A 166 -7.67 -13.36 1.35
CA ILE A 166 -7.09 -14.69 1.38
C ILE A 166 -8.19 -15.71 1.67
N ASP A 167 -9.02 -15.48 2.70
CA ASP A 167 -10.15 -16.35 3.06
C ASP A 167 -11.08 -16.59 1.84
N ASP A 168 -11.38 -15.53 1.08
CA ASP A 168 -12.17 -15.62 -0.16
C ASP A 168 -11.47 -16.43 -1.28
N LEU A 169 -10.14 -16.43 -1.30
CA LEU A 169 -9.32 -17.12 -2.30
C LEU A 169 -9.06 -18.58 -1.95
N GLU A 170 -9.10 -18.99 -0.67
CA GLU A 170 -8.65 -20.34 -0.28
C GLU A 170 -9.46 -21.47 -0.92
N ASP A 171 -10.72 -21.21 -1.29
CA ASP A 171 -11.57 -22.18 -1.99
C ASP A 171 -11.36 -22.18 -3.51
N ALA A 172 -10.95 -21.04 -4.08
CA ALA A 172 -10.80 -20.85 -5.52
C ALA A 172 -9.38 -21.13 -6.01
N ASP A 173 -8.38 -20.64 -5.29
CA ASP A 173 -6.97 -20.76 -5.61
C ASP A 173 -6.11 -20.72 -4.32
N VAL A 174 -5.96 -21.89 -3.70
CA VAL A 174 -5.11 -22.11 -2.51
C VAL A 174 -3.67 -21.64 -2.77
N ARG A 175 -3.17 -21.73 -4.01
CA ARG A 175 -1.79 -21.34 -4.34
C ARG A 175 -1.63 -19.82 -4.29
N ALA A 176 -2.54 -19.09 -4.93
CA ALA A 176 -2.56 -17.63 -4.88
C ALA A 176 -2.72 -17.12 -3.43
N ALA A 177 -3.63 -17.74 -2.66
CA ALA A 177 -3.80 -17.45 -1.24
C ALA A 177 -2.51 -17.65 -0.43
N ALA A 178 -1.82 -18.79 -0.62
CA ALA A 178 -0.57 -19.10 0.06
C ALA A 178 0.55 -18.11 -0.30
N ASP A 179 0.62 -17.71 -1.57
CA ASP A 179 1.61 -16.75 -2.05
C ASP A 179 1.40 -15.34 -1.49
N ILE A 180 0.15 -14.88 -1.42
CA ILE A 180 -0.19 -13.59 -0.80
C ILE A 180 0.19 -13.60 0.69
N ALA A 181 -0.21 -14.65 1.42
CA ALA A 181 0.12 -14.80 2.84
C ALA A 181 1.64 -14.80 3.07
N SER A 182 2.36 -15.57 2.25
CA SER A 182 3.83 -15.69 2.29
C SER A 182 4.54 -14.36 2.02
N ASN A 183 4.09 -13.62 0.99
CA ASN A 183 4.71 -12.36 0.61
C ASN A 183 4.51 -11.28 1.69
N LEU A 184 3.29 -11.19 2.26
CA LEU A 184 3.02 -10.25 3.33
C LEU A 184 3.77 -10.64 4.61
N GLU A 185 3.71 -11.91 5.05
CA GLU A 185 4.49 -12.41 6.20
C GLU A 185 5.97 -12.02 6.09
N THR A 186 6.59 -12.30 4.94
CA THR A 186 8.01 -12.02 4.70
C THR A 186 8.30 -10.52 4.83
N SER A 187 7.42 -9.69 4.27
CA SER A 187 7.56 -8.23 4.36
C SER A 187 7.42 -7.76 5.81
N LEU A 188 6.42 -8.25 6.54
CA LEU A 188 6.20 -7.88 7.93
C LEU A 188 7.37 -8.29 8.84
N LYS A 189 7.91 -9.50 8.68
CA LYS A 189 9.10 -9.95 9.43
C LYS A 189 10.33 -9.09 9.13
N ALA A 190 10.49 -8.67 7.87
CA ALA A 190 11.58 -7.78 7.50
C ALA A 190 11.41 -6.39 8.14
N HIS A 191 10.22 -5.81 8.10
CA HIS A 191 9.92 -4.53 8.75
C HIS A 191 10.01 -4.60 10.29
N GLU A 192 9.62 -5.72 10.91
CA GLU A 192 9.81 -5.94 12.34
C GLU A 192 11.29 -5.84 12.74
N GLN A 193 12.19 -6.41 11.94
CA GLN A 193 13.63 -6.35 12.14
C GLN A 193 14.21 -4.94 11.91
N VAL A 194 13.69 -4.22 10.91
CA VAL A 194 14.08 -2.82 10.67
C VAL A 194 13.67 -1.95 11.86
N LEU A 195 12.43 -2.09 12.33
CA LEU A 195 11.95 -1.38 13.52
C LEU A 195 12.77 -1.73 14.77
N ALA A 196 13.22 -2.99 14.91
CA ALA A 196 14.09 -3.40 16.01
C ALA A 196 15.46 -2.70 15.94
N GLN A 197 16.00 -2.52 14.74
CA GLN A 197 17.25 -1.79 14.54
C GLN A 197 17.06 -0.31 14.85
N LEU A 198 15.99 0.32 14.36
CA LEU A 198 15.67 1.71 14.67
C LEU A 198 15.46 1.94 16.17
N GLU A 199 14.73 1.04 16.84
CA GLU A 199 14.56 1.06 18.31
C GLU A 199 15.90 1.09 19.06
N ALA A 200 16.88 0.31 18.60
CA ALA A 200 18.21 0.25 19.21
C ALA A 200 19.06 1.51 18.93
N ASP A 201 18.81 2.20 17.82
CA ASP A 201 19.54 3.40 17.40
C ASP A 201 18.93 4.70 17.97
N ILE A 202 17.73 4.66 18.57
CA ILE A 202 17.04 5.82 19.16
C ILE A 202 17.49 6.07 20.61
N ASP A 203 18.08 7.24 20.87
CA ASP A 203 18.50 7.65 22.22
C ASP A 203 17.33 7.98 23.17
N SER A 204 16.23 8.50 22.62
CA SER A 204 15.06 8.95 23.37
C SER A 204 14.21 7.75 23.82
N GLN A 205 14.18 7.48 25.14
CA GLN A 205 13.39 6.37 25.70
C GLN A 205 11.92 6.41 25.30
N SER A 206 11.34 7.61 25.16
CA SER A 206 9.95 7.77 24.75
C SER A 206 9.75 7.37 23.29
N GLU A 207 10.61 7.82 22.37
CA GLU A 207 10.53 7.49 20.94
C GLU A 207 10.85 6.01 20.68
N ALA A 208 11.81 5.45 21.42
CA ALA A 208 12.12 4.03 21.38
C ALA A 208 10.91 3.19 21.84
N ALA A 209 10.19 3.63 22.88
CA ALA A 209 8.99 2.95 23.35
C ALA A 209 7.85 2.96 22.32
N GLU A 210 7.64 4.07 21.60
CA GLU A 210 6.64 4.13 20.52
C GLU A 210 7.03 3.21 19.35
N THR A 211 8.32 3.19 18.98
CA THR A 211 8.84 2.28 17.93
C THR A 211 8.70 0.81 18.33
N ALA A 212 9.00 0.48 19.59
CA ALA A 212 8.84 -0.87 20.15
C ALA A 212 7.38 -1.33 20.16
N ALA A 213 6.44 -0.44 20.50
CA ALA A 213 5.01 -0.74 20.48
C ALA A 213 4.53 -1.10 19.07
N LEU A 214 4.91 -0.29 18.07
CA LEU A 214 4.60 -0.58 16.67
C LEU A 214 5.23 -1.92 16.21
N ARG A 215 6.51 -2.15 16.55
CA ARG A 215 7.18 -3.41 16.25
C ARG A 215 6.43 -4.61 16.81
N GLY A 216 5.94 -4.51 18.05
CA GLY A 216 5.11 -5.54 18.68
C GLY A 216 3.87 -5.86 17.86
N ARG A 217 3.13 -4.84 17.40
CA ARG A 217 1.95 -5.00 16.54
C ARG A 217 2.28 -5.64 15.19
N VAL A 218 3.38 -5.23 14.56
CA VAL A 218 3.85 -5.82 13.29
C VAL A 218 4.21 -7.29 13.48
N GLY A 219 4.90 -7.64 14.57
CA GLY A 219 5.26 -9.02 14.89
C GLY A 219 4.06 -9.91 15.18
N GLU A 220 3.01 -9.38 15.82
CA GLU A 220 1.73 -10.09 16.00
C GLU A 220 1.07 -10.42 14.65
N GLU A 221 1.04 -9.43 13.75
CA GLU A 221 0.46 -9.57 12.42
C GLU A 221 1.28 -10.55 11.55
N ALA A 222 2.61 -10.45 11.59
CA ALA A 222 3.52 -11.37 10.92
C ALA A 222 3.27 -12.82 11.33
N ARG A 223 3.09 -13.08 12.63
CA ARG A 223 2.76 -14.41 13.15
C ARG A 223 1.36 -14.87 12.72
N ALA A 224 0.41 -13.95 12.52
CA ALA A 224 -0.91 -14.30 12.00
C ALA A 224 -0.81 -14.78 10.54
N PHE A 225 -0.11 -14.04 9.68
CA PHE A 225 0.12 -14.45 8.29
C PHE A 225 0.97 -15.71 8.17
N GLU A 226 1.92 -15.95 9.08
CA GLU A 226 2.67 -17.20 9.14
C GLU A 226 1.76 -18.40 9.38
N ARG A 227 0.80 -18.30 10.30
CA ARG A 227 -0.17 -19.38 10.56
C ARG A 227 -1.03 -19.67 9.34
N ILE A 228 -1.54 -18.62 8.68
CA ILE A 228 -2.34 -18.72 7.45
C ILE A 228 -1.51 -19.41 6.36
N ARG A 229 -0.28 -18.94 6.11
CA ARG A 229 0.62 -19.56 5.12
C ARG A 229 0.86 -21.03 5.41
N VAL A 230 1.18 -21.39 6.66
CA VAL A 230 1.50 -22.77 7.04
C VAL A 230 0.30 -23.69 6.82
N ASP A 231 -0.91 -23.24 7.13
CA ASP A 231 -2.14 -24.00 6.84
C ASP A 231 -2.32 -24.23 5.34
N LEU A 232 -2.25 -23.15 4.55
CA LEU A 232 -2.41 -23.19 3.09
C LEU A 232 -1.35 -24.06 2.42
N GLU A 233 -0.08 -23.92 2.80
CA GLU A 233 1.01 -24.79 2.33
C GLU A 233 0.78 -26.26 2.73
N GLY A 234 0.21 -26.51 3.91
CA GLY A 234 -0.20 -27.84 4.36
C GLY A 234 -1.26 -28.45 3.45
N ARG A 235 -2.28 -27.67 3.07
CA ARG A 235 -3.32 -28.08 2.13
C ARG A 235 -2.78 -28.35 0.73
N LEU A 236 -1.82 -27.53 0.26
CA LEU A 236 -1.16 -27.73 -1.04
C LEU A 236 -0.35 -29.02 -1.11
N LYS A 237 0.33 -29.41 -0.03
CA LYS A 237 1.06 -30.69 0.04
C LYS A 237 0.15 -31.91 -0.15
N ALA A 238 -1.11 -31.80 0.25
CA ALA A 238 -2.07 -32.90 0.16
C ALA A 238 -2.69 -33.08 -1.24
N GLN A 239 -2.46 -32.16 -2.18
CA GLN A 239 -3.02 -32.24 -3.54
C GLN A 239 -2.19 -33.15 -4.47
N ALA A 240 -2.85 -33.83 -5.41
CA ALA A 240 -2.25 -34.90 -6.24
C ALA A 240 -1.20 -34.44 -7.29
N ASP A 241 -1.07 -33.14 -7.57
CA ASP A 241 -0.13 -32.60 -8.57
C ASP A 241 1.06 -31.86 -7.92
N VAL A 242 1.77 -32.57 -7.04
CA VAL A 242 2.85 -31.98 -6.24
C VAL A 242 4.11 -31.69 -7.07
N ARG A 243 4.34 -32.45 -8.15
CA ARG A 243 5.58 -32.33 -8.94
C ARG A 243 5.63 -31.06 -9.78
N ALA A 244 4.58 -30.80 -10.58
CA ALA A 244 4.54 -29.59 -11.40
C ALA A 244 4.55 -28.31 -10.53
N ALA A 245 3.87 -28.35 -9.38
CA ALA A 245 3.91 -27.27 -8.40
C ALA A 245 5.32 -27.05 -7.84
N ALA A 246 6.05 -28.11 -7.49
CA ALA A 246 7.43 -28.03 -7.02
C ALA A 246 8.37 -27.47 -8.09
N GLU A 247 8.27 -27.94 -9.33
CA GLU A 247 9.04 -27.45 -10.47
C GLU A 247 8.79 -25.96 -10.73
N GLY A 248 7.52 -25.54 -10.76
CA GLY A 248 7.14 -24.14 -10.90
C GLY A 248 7.68 -23.27 -9.78
N ARG A 249 7.62 -23.75 -8.53
CA ARG A 249 8.13 -23.00 -7.36
C ARG A 249 9.66 -22.89 -7.37
N ILE A 250 10.38 -23.93 -7.77
CA ILE A 250 11.84 -23.89 -7.98
C ILE A 250 12.18 -22.84 -9.06
N GLY A 251 11.40 -22.80 -10.15
CA GLY A 251 11.55 -21.79 -11.19
C GLY A 251 11.36 -20.36 -10.64
N ALA A 252 10.29 -20.13 -9.90
CA ALA A 252 10.01 -18.84 -9.26
C ALA A 252 11.12 -18.42 -8.28
N ALA A 253 11.57 -19.33 -7.41
CA ALA A 253 12.66 -19.07 -6.47
C ALA A 253 13.98 -18.76 -7.19
N THR A 254 14.30 -19.49 -8.26
CA THR A 254 15.48 -19.25 -9.10
C THR A 254 15.46 -17.84 -9.68
N ASN A 255 14.32 -17.44 -10.26
CA ASN A 255 14.14 -16.11 -10.83
C ASN A 255 14.25 -15.02 -9.76
N LYS A 256 13.65 -15.24 -8.60
CA LYS A 256 13.68 -14.28 -7.49
C LYS A 256 15.10 -14.08 -6.97
N ILE A 257 15.84 -15.16 -6.72
CA ILE A 257 17.24 -15.09 -6.29
C ILE A 257 18.08 -14.30 -7.31
N ALA A 258 17.91 -14.55 -8.60
CA ALA A 258 18.62 -13.84 -9.66
C ALA A 258 18.23 -12.35 -9.76
N GLU A 259 16.96 -12.01 -9.57
CA GLU A 259 16.48 -10.62 -9.47
C GLU A 259 17.15 -9.90 -8.29
N VAL A 260 17.09 -10.50 -7.10
CA VAL A 260 17.60 -9.88 -5.88
C VAL A 260 19.12 -9.76 -5.89
N ARG A 261 19.83 -10.74 -6.44
CA ARG A 261 21.28 -10.66 -6.65
C ARG A 261 21.66 -9.46 -7.53
N ARG A 262 20.94 -9.24 -8.63
CA ARG A 262 21.14 -8.06 -9.50
C ARG A 262 20.81 -6.75 -8.77
N TYR A 263 19.72 -6.74 -8.00
CA TYR A 263 19.32 -5.57 -7.22
C TYR A 263 20.42 -5.17 -6.23
N ILE A 264 20.87 -6.10 -5.38
CA ILE A 264 21.92 -5.86 -4.38
C ILE A 264 23.21 -5.41 -5.04
N ALA A 265 23.63 -6.06 -6.14
CA ALA A 265 24.81 -5.64 -6.90
C ALA A 265 24.68 -4.19 -7.41
N GLY A 266 23.51 -3.81 -7.93
CA GLY A 266 23.24 -2.47 -8.45
C GLY A 266 23.22 -1.38 -7.38
N VAL A 267 22.85 -1.70 -6.14
CA VAL A 267 22.81 -0.74 -5.02
C VAL A 267 24.01 -0.83 -4.09
N ARG A 268 24.94 -1.77 -4.33
CA ARG A 268 26.09 -2.08 -3.45
C ARG A 268 26.90 -0.84 -3.03
N ALA A 269 27.20 0.04 -3.98
CA ALA A 269 27.97 1.27 -3.71
C ALA A 269 27.25 2.27 -2.77
N ARG A 270 25.94 2.15 -2.62
CA ARG A 270 25.12 3.01 -1.75
C ARG A 270 24.84 2.35 -0.38
N LEU A 271 25.01 1.04 -0.27
CA LEU A 271 24.84 0.28 0.97
C LEU A 271 26.09 0.39 1.86
N SER A 272 25.94 0.09 3.16
CA SER A 272 27.10 -0.13 4.03
C SER A 272 27.72 -1.50 3.75
N ALA A 273 28.98 -1.68 4.16
CA ALA A 273 29.64 -2.99 4.07
C ALA A 273 28.84 -4.06 4.85
N GLU A 274 28.35 -3.71 6.03
CA GLU A 274 27.50 -4.57 6.85
C GLU A 274 26.15 -4.90 6.16
N ALA A 275 25.45 -3.91 5.61
CA ALA A 275 24.18 -4.14 4.92
C ALA A 275 24.36 -5.02 3.67
N THR A 276 25.49 -4.84 2.96
CA THR A 276 25.85 -5.67 1.80
C THR A 276 26.12 -7.11 2.26
N ALA A 277 26.94 -7.30 3.30
CA ALA A 277 27.26 -8.62 3.85
C ALA A 277 25.99 -9.36 4.33
N ARG A 278 25.08 -8.68 5.03
CA ARG A 278 23.79 -9.26 5.47
C ARG A 278 22.92 -9.69 4.28
N GLY A 279 22.82 -8.85 3.24
CA GLY A 279 22.06 -9.17 2.03
C GLY A 279 22.65 -10.36 1.27
N GLU A 280 23.97 -10.39 1.09
CA GLU A 280 24.69 -11.50 0.45
C GLU A 280 24.57 -12.80 1.24
N ALA A 281 24.65 -12.75 2.58
CA ALA A 281 24.46 -13.92 3.43
C ALA A 281 23.05 -14.53 3.27
N ARG A 282 22.01 -13.70 3.18
CA ARG A 282 20.64 -14.20 2.91
C ARG A 282 20.48 -14.76 1.51
N LEU A 283 21.10 -14.16 0.49
CA LEU A 283 21.12 -14.75 -0.85
C LEU A 283 21.81 -16.11 -0.85
N SER A 284 22.94 -16.24 -0.16
CA SER A 284 23.62 -17.53 -0.01
C SER A 284 22.74 -18.57 0.67
N ALA A 285 22.00 -18.20 1.72
CA ALA A 285 21.05 -19.11 2.37
C ALA A 285 19.91 -19.52 1.43
N ALA A 286 19.40 -18.59 0.60
CA ALA A 286 18.40 -18.89 -0.41
C ALA A 286 18.93 -19.83 -1.51
N ASP A 287 20.18 -19.66 -1.95
CA ASP A 287 20.84 -20.56 -2.90
C ASP A 287 20.95 -21.98 -2.33
N THR A 288 21.37 -22.12 -1.06
CA THR A 288 21.44 -23.43 -0.39
C THR A 288 20.08 -24.13 -0.36
N LEU A 289 19.03 -23.42 0.04
CA LEU A 289 17.66 -23.94 0.05
C LEU A 289 17.18 -24.35 -1.36
N LEU A 290 17.55 -23.59 -2.39
CA LEU A 290 17.20 -23.92 -3.77
C LEU A 290 17.92 -25.18 -4.27
N VAL A 291 19.19 -25.36 -3.89
CA VAL A 291 19.96 -26.56 -4.20
C VAL A 291 19.32 -27.78 -3.53
N GLU A 292 18.99 -27.67 -2.25
CA GLU A 292 18.30 -28.74 -1.51
C GLU A 292 16.93 -29.04 -2.11
N ALA A 293 16.16 -28.02 -2.50
CA ALA A 293 14.87 -28.19 -3.17
C ALA A 293 14.98 -29.02 -4.45
N ARG A 294 15.97 -28.70 -5.30
CA ARG A 294 16.24 -29.44 -6.55
C ARG A 294 16.65 -30.89 -6.28
N ALA A 295 17.44 -31.12 -5.23
CA ALA A 295 17.82 -32.47 -4.81
C ALA A 295 16.59 -33.28 -4.34
N ARG A 296 15.70 -32.68 -3.54
CA ARG A 296 14.45 -33.34 -3.10
C ARG A 296 13.52 -33.64 -4.27
N LEU A 297 13.43 -32.75 -5.25
CA LEU A 297 12.64 -32.98 -6.46
C LEU A 297 13.20 -34.18 -7.26
N ALA A 298 14.53 -34.25 -7.43
CA ALA A 298 15.18 -35.36 -8.11
C ALA A 298 14.96 -36.70 -7.40
N ALA A 299 14.87 -36.69 -6.07
CA ALA A 299 14.55 -37.85 -5.25
C ALA A 299 13.05 -38.24 -5.24
N GLY A 300 12.19 -37.50 -5.96
CA GLY A 300 10.74 -37.73 -5.99
C GLY A 300 9.99 -37.21 -4.76
N ALA A 301 10.69 -36.57 -3.81
CA ALA A 301 10.12 -35.95 -2.61
C ALA A 301 9.53 -34.56 -2.96
N ASN A 302 8.52 -34.55 -3.83
CA ASN A 302 7.97 -33.31 -4.42
C ASN A 302 7.45 -32.31 -3.37
N GLY A 303 6.83 -32.81 -2.29
CA GLY A 303 6.30 -31.95 -1.23
C GLY A 303 7.40 -31.23 -0.45
N GLU A 304 8.49 -31.93 -0.13
CA GLU A 304 9.67 -31.33 0.50
C GLU A 304 10.37 -30.35 -0.44
N ALA A 305 10.48 -30.70 -1.72
CA ALA A 305 11.04 -29.82 -2.74
C ALA A 305 10.27 -28.49 -2.85
N PHE A 306 8.93 -28.56 -2.90
CA PHE A 306 8.09 -27.37 -2.92
C PHE A 306 8.29 -26.48 -1.69
N GLN A 307 8.45 -27.08 -0.51
CA GLN A 307 8.67 -26.34 0.74
C GLN A 307 10.01 -25.63 0.77
N LEU A 308 11.09 -26.34 0.44
CA LEU A 308 12.43 -25.77 0.38
C LEU A 308 12.50 -24.66 -0.68
N ALA A 309 11.87 -24.85 -1.85
CA ALA A 309 11.79 -23.82 -2.87
C ALA A 309 10.99 -22.59 -2.41
N SER A 310 9.88 -22.81 -1.68
CA SER A 310 9.09 -21.71 -1.10
C SER A 310 9.87 -20.95 -0.03
N GLN A 311 10.66 -21.65 0.78
CA GLN A 311 11.55 -21.04 1.75
C GLN A 311 12.66 -20.24 1.05
N ALA A 312 13.29 -20.79 0.02
CA ALA A 312 14.29 -20.11 -0.78
C ALA A 312 13.75 -18.80 -1.38
N HIS A 313 12.53 -18.83 -1.94
CA HIS A 313 11.88 -17.63 -2.47
C HIS A 313 11.67 -16.56 -1.40
N ARG A 314 11.12 -16.92 -0.23
CA ARG A 314 10.94 -15.99 0.90
C ARG A 314 12.27 -15.41 1.38
N THR A 315 13.30 -16.24 1.53
CA THR A 315 14.62 -15.79 1.98
C THR A 315 15.25 -14.80 0.99
N ALA A 316 15.06 -15.00 -0.32
CA ALA A 316 15.49 -14.05 -1.34
C ALA A 316 14.72 -12.73 -1.25
N GLN A 317 13.40 -12.78 -1.09
CA GLN A 317 12.57 -11.59 -0.94
C GLN A 317 12.93 -10.79 0.34
N ASP A 318 13.15 -11.48 1.45
CA ASP A 318 13.62 -10.89 2.70
C ASP A 318 14.96 -10.16 2.52
N ALA A 319 15.90 -10.74 1.76
CA ALA A 319 17.16 -10.07 1.41
C ALA A 319 16.95 -8.77 0.61
N GLN A 320 15.98 -8.77 -0.32
CA GLN A 320 15.63 -7.58 -1.10
C GLN A 320 15.07 -6.46 -0.22
N ILE A 321 14.12 -6.80 0.66
CA ILE A 321 13.45 -5.82 1.52
C ILE A 321 14.46 -5.20 2.49
N MET A 322 15.37 -6.00 3.05
CA MET A 322 16.48 -5.49 3.87
C MET A 322 17.36 -4.51 3.11
N ALA A 323 17.83 -4.89 1.92
CA ALA A 323 18.69 -4.03 1.11
C ALA A 323 17.97 -2.73 0.73
N ALA A 324 16.68 -2.81 0.38
CA ALA A 324 15.86 -1.65 0.02
C ALA A 324 15.63 -0.71 1.22
N SER A 325 15.34 -1.27 2.40
CA SER A 325 15.14 -0.50 3.62
C SER A 325 16.42 0.24 4.03
N GLN A 326 17.56 -0.46 4.06
CA GLN A 326 18.87 0.14 4.39
C GLN A 326 19.24 1.27 3.43
N LEU A 327 18.99 1.11 2.13
CA LEU A 327 19.21 2.16 1.15
C LEU A 327 18.33 3.39 1.43
N ARG A 328 17.03 3.17 1.70
CA ARG A 328 16.06 4.25 1.96
C ARG A 328 16.43 5.05 3.21
N LEU A 329 16.60 4.36 4.33
CA LEU A 329 16.89 5.00 5.63
C LEU A 329 18.20 5.78 5.59
N ARG A 330 19.21 5.26 4.87
CA ARG A 330 20.48 5.97 4.69
C ARG A 330 20.35 7.23 3.83
N ILE A 331 19.53 7.23 2.80
CA ILE A 331 19.29 8.43 1.98
C ILE A 331 18.68 9.53 2.86
N GLU A 332 17.71 9.18 3.70
CA GLU A 332 17.04 10.14 4.58
C GLU A 332 17.98 10.71 5.64
N LEU A 333 18.80 9.89 6.28
CA LEU A 333 19.85 10.35 7.20
C LEU A 333 20.84 11.33 6.54
N ARG A 334 21.20 11.09 5.26
CA ARG A 334 22.09 12.00 4.51
C ARG A 334 21.40 13.32 4.14
N VAL A 335 20.12 13.29 3.80
CA VAL A 335 19.35 14.50 3.46
C VAL A 335 19.10 15.35 4.71
N GLY A 336 18.77 14.73 5.85
CA GLY A 336 18.62 15.42 7.14
C GLY A 336 19.90 16.10 7.61
N SER A 337 21.07 15.48 7.39
CA SER A 337 22.38 16.09 7.68
C SER A 337 22.76 17.26 6.75
N GLY A 338 22.12 17.40 5.58
CA GLY A 338 22.46 18.40 4.57
C GLY A 338 21.77 19.76 4.75
N ALA A 339 20.73 19.85 5.61
CA ALA A 339 19.97 21.08 5.84
C ALA A 339 20.47 21.91 7.05
N ALA A 340 21.39 21.37 7.85
CA ALA A 340 22.05 22.10 8.92
C ALA A 340 23.31 22.79 8.37
N THR A 341 23.21 24.11 8.20
CA THR A 341 24.26 25.01 7.76
C THR A 341 25.60 24.81 8.47
N GLY A 342 26.66 24.62 7.68
CA GLY A 342 28.02 25.14 7.91
C GLY A 342 28.64 24.99 9.31
N THR A 343 29.39 23.91 9.52
CA THR A 343 30.77 23.92 10.07
C THR A 343 31.34 22.50 9.97
N GLY A 344 32.66 22.40 9.75
CA GLY A 344 33.39 21.15 9.50
C GLY A 344 33.39 20.14 10.66
N PRO A 345 34.18 19.05 10.51
CA PRO A 345 33.75 17.69 10.81
C PRO A 345 33.87 17.33 12.29
N ARG A 346 32.86 16.63 12.81
CA ARG A 346 33.01 15.76 13.98
C ARG A 346 32.97 14.31 13.53
N ALA A 347 34.14 13.85 13.06
CA ALA A 347 34.49 12.45 13.19
C ALA A 347 34.57 12.14 14.69
N ASN A 348 33.69 11.26 15.19
CA ASN A 348 33.98 10.51 16.40
C ASN A 348 34.18 9.06 16.00
N VAL A 349 35.32 8.82 15.34
CA VAL A 349 35.86 7.49 15.14
C VAL A 349 36.69 7.21 16.39
N ASN A 350 36.11 6.50 17.36
CA ASN A 350 36.87 5.90 18.43
C ASN A 350 37.53 4.62 17.87
N VAL A 351 38.61 4.78 17.12
CA VAL A 351 39.53 3.68 16.81
C VAL A 351 40.56 3.66 17.91
N ASN A 352 40.42 2.66 18.77
CA ASN A 352 41.44 2.28 19.74
C ASN A 352 42.57 1.62 18.94
N THR A 353 43.60 2.39 18.59
CA THR A 353 44.87 1.88 18.08
C THR A 353 45.65 1.25 19.23
N ASN A 354 45.75 -0.07 19.25
CA ASN A 354 46.91 -0.73 19.81
C ASN A 354 47.69 -1.31 18.64
N ASP A 355 48.75 -0.60 18.29
CA ASP A 355 49.85 -1.08 17.47
C ASP A 355 50.47 -2.31 18.15
N ASN A 356 50.63 -3.39 17.42
CA ASN A 356 51.83 -4.19 17.56
C ASN A 356 52.23 -4.78 16.22
N GLU A 357 53.48 -4.54 15.89
CA GLU A 357 54.19 -4.82 14.66
C GLU A 357 54.25 -6.32 14.34
N ASN A 358 54.15 -6.69 13.06
CA ASN A 358 55.18 -7.47 12.38
C ASN A 358 54.84 -7.68 10.89
N ASP A 359 55.66 -7.07 10.06
CA ASP A 359 56.48 -7.71 9.03
C ASP A 359 55.83 -8.60 7.95
N ASN A 360 55.85 -8.01 6.75
CA ASN A 360 56.60 -8.46 5.56
C ASN A 360 55.84 -9.09 4.39
N GLU A 361 56.18 -8.54 3.20
CA GLU A 361 56.23 -9.18 1.87
C GLU A 361 54.91 -9.63 1.22
N ASN A 362 54.65 -9.52 -0.09
CA ASN A 362 55.25 -8.86 -1.25
C ASN A 362 54.23 -9.07 -2.43
N GLU A 363 54.31 -8.24 -3.48
CA GLU A 363 53.89 -8.50 -4.88
C GLU A 363 52.44 -9.00 -5.15
N ASN A 364 51.50 -8.18 -5.64
CA ASN A 364 51.36 -7.71 -7.03
C ASN A 364 51.18 -8.85 -8.05
N GLU A 365 49.96 -9.10 -8.52
CA GLU A 365 49.70 -9.33 -9.95
C GLU A 365 48.21 -9.22 -10.30
N ASN A 366 47.97 -8.32 -11.26
CA ASN A 366 46.77 -8.16 -12.08
C ASN A 366 46.28 -9.50 -12.63
N GLU A 367 44.97 -9.72 -12.67
CA GLU A 367 44.36 -10.29 -13.86
C GLU A 367 42.91 -9.82 -14.02
N ASN A 368 42.66 -9.34 -15.22
CA ASN A 368 41.53 -8.54 -15.66
C ASN A 368 40.78 -9.41 -16.66
N GLU A 369 39.70 -10.09 -16.26
CA GLU A 369 38.86 -10.84 -17.19
C GLU A 369 37.46 -10.22 -17.29
N ASN A 370 37.32 -9.50 -18.39
CA ASN A 370 36.15 -8.83 -18.90
C ASN A 370 35.31 -9.85 -19.67
N VAL A 371 34.26 -10.42 -19.07
CA VAL A 371 33.33 -11.30 -19.78
C VAL A 371 32.02 -10.56 -20.05
N ASN A 372 31.97 -9.98 -21.24
CA ASN A 372 30.77 -9.49 -21.91
C ASN A 372 29.90 -10.68 -22.35
N VAL A 373 28.70 -10.82 -21.80
CA VAL A 373 27.67 -11.71 -22.36
C VAL A 373 26.39 -10.92 -22.61
N ASN A 374 26.24 -10.52 -23.87
CA ASN A 374 25.00 -10.10 -24.49
C ASN A 374 24.07 -11.32 -24.61
N ALA A 375 22.95 -11.31 -23.90
CA ALA A 375 21.85 -12.26 -24.12
C ALA A 375 20.51 -11.52 -24.02
N ASN A 376 20.03 -11.11 -25.18
CA ASN A 376 18.66 -10.71 -25.47
C ASN A 376 17.71 -11.88 -25.21
N ALA A 377 16.86 -11.80 -24.19
CA ALA A 377 15.71 -12.69 -24.01
C ALA A 377 14.53 -11.90 -23.42
N ASN A 378 13.58 -11.65 -24.31
CA ASN A 378 12.30 -11.00 -24.10
C ASN A 378 11.37 -11.95 -23.34
N ALA A 379 11.00 -11.62 -22.09
CA ALA A 379 9.93 -12.33 -21.36
C ALA A 379 9.23 -11.38 -20.37
N ASN A 380 8.01 -11.00 -20.76
CA ASN A 380 7.06 -10.22 -19.98
C ASN A 380 6.70 -10.93 -18.65
N ALA A 381 7.11 -10.36 -17.53
CA ALA A 381 6.50 -10.60 -16.23
C ALA A 381 6.25 -9.25 -15.56
N ASN A 382 4.99 -8.80 -15.61
CA ASN A 382 4.51 -7.60 -14.94
C ASN A 382 4.58 -7.79 -13.42
N LEU A 383 5.66 -7.31 -12.80
CA LEU A 383 5.71 -6.98 -11.38
C LEU A 383 6.11 -5.52 -11.28
N ASN A 384 5.08 -4.67 -11.30
CA ASN A 384 5.20 -3.22 -11.29
C ASN A 384 5.38 -2.74 -9.84
N LEU A 385 6.51 -3.07 -9.21
CA LEU A 385 6.96 -2.37 -8.02
C LEU A 385 7.59 -1.06 -8.49
N ASN A 386 6.75 -0.03 -8.57
CA ASN A 386 7.14 1.33 -8.93
C ASN A 386 7.96 1.94 -7.78
N VAL A 387 9.24 1.56 -7.68
CA VAL A 387 10.22 2.25 -6.83
C VAL A 387 10.55 3.55 -7.54
N ASN A 388 9.76 4.58 -7.27
CA ASN A 388 9.99 5.94 -7.77
C ASN A 388 11.23 6.52 -7.07
N VAL A 389 12.42 6.21 -7.58
CA VAL A 389 13.67 6.88 -7.20
C VAL A 389 13.71 8.22 -7.91
N ASN A 390 13.08 9.22 -7.31
CA ASN A 390 13.22 10.61 -7.76
C ASN A 390 14.60 11.11 -7.29
N LEU A 391 15.54 11.25 -8.23
CA LEU A 391 16.79 12.00 -8.05
C LEU A 391 16.53 13.46 -8.46
N PRO A 392 17.08 14.47 -7.76
CA PRO A 392 17.28 15.81 -8.33
C PRO A 392 18.30 15.79 -9.47
#